data_AF-A0A0X3XPV0-F1
#
_entry.id   AF-A0A0X3XPV0-F1
#
_cell.length_a   1.000
_cell.length_b   1.000
_cell.length_c   1.000
_cell.angle_alpha   90.00
_cell.angle_beta   90.00
_cell.angle_gamma   90.00
#
_symmetry.space_group_name_H-M   'P 1'
#
loop_
_entity.id
_entity.type
_entity.pdbx_description
1 polymer ?
#
loop_
_entity_poly.entity_id
_entity_poly.type
_entity_poly.pdbx_seq_one_letter_code
_entity_poly.pdbx_strand_id
1 'polypeptide(L)'
;MLLLDSPQYDDELRALIEWVEGVLVPGYLAEPSADARWCHLWWEHPVAVARLHAAWLAWQELTDPATCGYTGPSVWHRDHMDPALRELRGSTGPFAGCTKGEHSINHRMPGLVPSAWTHAEG
;
A
#
# COMPACT_ATOMS: atom_id res chain seq x y z
N MET A 1 9.04 1.49 -2.88
CA MET A 1 10.17 0.57 -2.64
C MET A 1 10.71 0.89 -1.27
N LEU A 2 10.75 -0.11 -0.38
CA LEU A 2 11.31 0.06 0.96
C LEU A 2 12.84 0.08 0.82
N LEU A 3 13.51 1.01 1.47
CA LEU A 3 14.97 1.11 1.46
C LEU A 3 15.55 0.14 2.50
N LEU A 4 15.37 -1.15 2.27
CA LEU A 4 15.83 -2.26 3.12
C LEU A 4 16.71 -3.21 2.32
N ASP A 5 17.64 -3.87 2.99
CA ASP A 5 18.42 -4.96 2.42
C ASP A 5 17.52 -6.18 2.12
N SER A 6 17.92 -7.03 1.18
CA SER A 6 17.06 -8.07 0.60
C SER A 6 16.41 -9.02 1.64
N PRO A 7 17.10 -9.58 2.66
CA PRO A 7 16.42 -10.43 3.65
C PRO A 7 15.39 -9.68 4.50
N GLN A 8 15.72 -8.45 4.92
CA GLN A 8 14.86 -7.61 5.74
C GLN A 8 13.65 -7.13 4.94
N TYR A 9 13.86 -6.80 3.67
CA TYR A 9 12.78 -6.45 2.75
C TYR A 9 11.76 -7.59 2.62
N ASP A 10 12.23 -8.83 2.44
CA ASP A 10 11.36 -9.98 2.25
C ASP A 10 10.53 -10.30 3.50
N ASP A 11 11.14 -10.19 4.69
CA ASP A 11 10.44 -10.39 5.96
C ASP A 11 9.40 -9.28 6.21
N GLU A 12 9.76 -8.03 5.94
CA GLU A 12 8.87 -6.88 6.08
C GLU A 12 7.68 -6.97 5.11
N LEU A 13 7.94 -7.34 3.86
CA LEU A 13 6.91 -7.54 2.84
C LEU A 13 5.98 -8.69 3.23
N ARG A 14 6.50 -9.79 3.79
CA ARG A 14 5.68 -10.90 4.28
C ARG A 14 4.74 -10.46 5.39
N ALA A 15 5.24 -9.75 6.40
CA ALA A 15 4.43 -9.25 7.51
C ALA A 15 3.35 -8.27 7.01
N LEU A 16 3.70 -7.42 6.05
CA LEU A 16 2.73 -6.53 5.40
C LEU A 16 1.66 -7.33 4.66
N ILE A 17 2.02 -8.37 3.92
CA ILE A 17 1.06 -9.24 3.22
C ILE A 17 0.09 -9.89 4.20
N GLU A 18 0.59 -10.44 5.30
CA GLU A 18 -0.26 -11.05 6.33
C GLU A 18 -1.26 -10.05 6.90
N TRP A 19 -0.82 -8.81 7.18
CA TRP A 19 -1.72 -7.77 7.66
C TRP A 19 -2.74 -7.34 6.59
N VAL A 20 -2.30 -7.18 5.34
CA VAL A 20 -3.19 -6.79 4.24
C VAL A 20 -4.29 -7.84 4.04
N GLU A 21 -3.92 -9.11 3.94
CA GLU A 21 -4.88 -10.19 3.67
C GLU A 21 -5.70 -10.57 4.91
N GLY A 22 -5.14 -10.43 6.11
CA GLY A 22 -5.81 -10.81 7.36
C GLY A 22 -6.67 -9.72 7.99
N VAL A 23 -6.36 -8.44 7.72
CA VAL A 23 -7.02 -7.29 8.39
C VAL A 23 -7.61 -6.34 7.36
N LEU A 24 -6.78 -5.87 6.42
CA LEU A 24 -7.19 -4.81 5.50
C LEU A 24 -8.30 -5.26 4.54
N VAL A 25 -8.04 -6.31 3.77
CA VAL A 25 -8.94 -6.85 2.75
C VAL A 25 -10.28 -7.27 3.35
N PRO A 26 -10.34 -8.14 4.39
CA PRO A 26 -11.61 -8.60 4.94
C PRO A 26 -12.33 -7.53 5.77
N GLY A 27 -11.59 -6.60 6.40
CA GLY A 27 -12.16 -5.62 7.32
C GLY A 27 -12.66 -4.34 6.64
N TYR A 28 -11.99 -3.90 5.56
CA TYR A 28 -12.18 -2.56 5.01
C TYR A 28 -12.52 -2.52 3.52
N LEU A 29 -12.19 -3.57 2.76
CA LEU A 29 -12.41 -3.55 1.32
C LEU A 29 -13.75 -4.20 0.94
N ALA A 30 -14.64 -3.39 0.36
CA ALA A 30 -15.76 -3.90 -0.42
C ALA A 30 -15.31 -4.43 -1.80
N GLU A 31 -16.20 -5.18 -2.45
CA GLU A 31 -15.97 -5.74 -3.80
C GLU A 31 -15.38 -4.68 -4.76
N PRO A 32 -14.34 -5.03 -5.54
CA PRO A 32 -13.74 -4.10 -6.48
C PRO A 32 -14.73 -3.65 -7.56
N SER A 33 -14.74 -2.36 -7.87
CA SER A 33 -15.55 -1.74 -8.91
C SER A 33 -14.71 -0.85 -9.82
N ALA A 34 -15.31 -0.29 -10.88
CA ALA A 34 -14.61 0.64 -11.78
C ALA A 34 -14.09 1.89 -11.06
N ASP A 35 -14.82 2.36 -10.04
CA ASP A 35 -14.50 3.56 -9.26
C ASP A 35 -13.70 3.26 -7.99
N ALA A 36 -13.56 1.99 -7.62
CA ALA A 36 -12.83 1.53 -6.45
C ALA A 36 -12.09 0.22 -6.75
N ARG A 37 -11.03 0.30 -7.55
CA ARG A 37 -10.27 -0.87 -8.01
C ARG A 37 -9.41 -1.46 -6.91
N TRP A 38 -9.06 -2.74 -7.05
CA TRP A 38 -8.08 -3.44 -6.21
C TRP A 38 -7.32 -4.45 -7.06
N CYS A 39 -6.01 -4.52 -6.87
CA CYS A 39 -5.18 -5.52 -7.52
C CYS A 39 -4.87 -6.65 -6.52
N HIS A 40 -5.15 -7.90 -6.88
CA HIS A 40 -4.83 -9.05 -6.05
C HIS A 40 -3.32 -9.37 -5.98
N LEU A 41 -2.52 -8.79 -6.90
CA LEU A 41 -1.05 -8.80 -6.87
C LEU A 41 -0.53 -7.40 -6.53
N TRP A 42 -1.14 -6.73 -5.54
CA TRP A 42 -0.81 -5.33 -5.20
C TRP A 42 0.67 -5.13 -4.86
N TRP A 43 1.36 -6.15 -4.36
CA TRP A 43 2.80 -6.09 -4.03
C TRP A 43 3.68 -5.88 -5.26
N GLU A 44 3.18 -6.16 -6.47
CA GLU A 44 3.88 -5.86 -7.72
C GLU A 44 3.79 -4.37 -8.12
N HIS A 45 3.02 -3.56 -7.37
CA HIS A 45 2.92 -2.12 -7.55
C HIS A 45 3.73 -1.39 -6.47
N PRO A 46 4.91 -0.80 -6.79
CA PRO A 46 5.78 -0.19 -5.77
C PRO A 46 5.15 0.96 -4.97
N VAL A 47 4.21 1.68 -5.59
CA VAL A 47 3.42 2.74 -4.93
C VAL A 47 2.43 2.14 -3.93
N ALA A 48 1.84 0.98 -4.24
CA ALA A 48 0.96 0.27 -3.32
C ALA A 48 1.73 -0.24 -2.11
N VAL A 49 2.89 -0.90 -2.33
CA VAL A 49 3.77 -1.33 -1.23
C VAL A 49 4.12 -0.15 -0.33
N ALA A 50 4.56 0.98 -0.89
CA ALA A 50 4.95 2.14 -0.09
C ALA A 50 3.78 2.73 0.73
N ARG A 51 2.59 2.88 0.15
CA ARG A 51 1.43 3.45 0.85
C ARG A 51 0.85 2.50 1.89
N LEU A 52 0.71 1.22 1.56
CA LEU A 52 0.19 0.21 2.48
C LEU A 52 1.14 -0.01 3.65
N HIS A 53 2.46 -0.05 3.39
CA HIS A 53 3.47 -0.14 4.43
C HIS A 53 3.40 1.03 5.41
N ALA A 54 3.33 2.27 4.90
CA ALA A 54 3.18 3.45 5.76
C ALA A 54 1.88 3.42 6.59
N ALA A 55 0.77 2.98 6.00
CA ALA A 55 -0.50 2.82 6.72
C ALA A 55 -0.43 1.73 7.79
N TRP A 56 0.29 0.63 7.52
CA TRP A 56 0.49 -0.46 8.46
C TRP A 56 1.41 -0.10 9.63
N LEU A 57 2.52 0.60 9.38
CA LEU A 57 3.37 1.12 10.46
C LEU A 57 2.58 2.06 11.39
N ALA A 58 1.79 2.97 10.82
CA ALA A 58 0.91 3.83 11.59
C ALA A 58 -0.17 3.04 12.34
N TRP A 59 -0.66 1.93 11.77
CA TRP A 59 -1.60 1.03 12.46
C TRP A 59 -0.96 0.43 13.71
N GLN A 60 0.27 -0.08 13.60
CA GLN A 60 1.00 -0.64 14.75
C GLN A 60 1.15 0.38 15.88
N GLU A 61 1.51 1.63 15.55
CA GLU A 61 1.69 2.69 16.55
C GLU A 61 0.37 3.19 17.14
N LEU A 62 -0.62 3.49 16.29
CA LEU A 62 -1.83 4.20 16.70
C LEU A 62 -2.95 3.28 17.17
N THR A 63 -2.78 1.96 17.08
CA THR A 63 -3.78 0.98 17.54
C THR A 63 -3.25 -0.02 18.57
N ASP A 64 -1.97 0.08 18.96
CA ASP A 64 -1.43 -0.70 20.06
C ASP A 64 -2.15 -0.35 21.37
N PRO A 65 -2.91 -1.28 21.98
CA PRO A 65 -3.67 -1.02 23.20
C PRO A 65 -2.81 -0.63 24.41
N ALA A 66 -1.51 -0.95 24.39
CA ALA A 66 -0.60 -0.63 25.48
C ALA A 66 -0.06 0.80 25.40
N THR A 67 0.00 1.40 24.21
CA THR A 67 0.70 2.68 23.98
C THR A 67 -0.18 3.76 23.37
N CYS A 68 -1.24 3.40 22.64
CA CYS A 68 -2.12 4.37 21.99
C CYS A 68 -3.15 4.97 22.97
N GLY A 69 -3.50 6.24 22.76
CA GLY A 69 -4.67 6.85 23.41
C GLY A 69 -5.98 6.40 22.76
N TYR A 70 -7.12 6.62 23.42
CA TYR A 70 -8.44 6.21 22.89
C TYR A 70 -8.79 6.80 21.52
N THR A 71 -8.16 7.90 21.12
CA THR A 71 -8.34 8.52 19.81
C THR A 71 -7.43 7.93 18.72
N GLY A 72 -6.43 7.12 19.08
CA GLY A 72 -5.43 6.57 18.17
C GLY A 72 -6.05 5.87 16.95
N PRO A 73 -6.98 4.91 17.13
CA PRO A 73 -7.65 4.27 16.01
C PRO A 73 -8.37 5.26 15.08
N SER A 74 -9.01 6.30 15.63
CA SER A 74 -9.68 7.32 14.80
C SER A 74 -8.68 8.15 14.00
N VAL A 75 -7.53 8.49 14.58
CA VAL A 75 -6.43 9.20 13.90
C VAL A 75 -5.86 8.32 12.79
N TRP A 76 -5.63 7.04 13.05
CA TRP A 76 -5.15 6.08 12.05
C TRP A 76 -6.06 6.03 10.81
N HIS A 77 -7.38 5.91 11.01
CA HIS A 77 -8.34 5.92 9.92
C HIS A 77 -8.24 7.20 9.09
N ARG A 78 -8.37 8.35 9.76
CA ARG A 78 -8.47 9.67 9.13
C ARG A 78 -7.19 10.07 8.38
N ASP A 79 -6.02 9.86 8.99
CA ASP A 79 -4.77 10.46 8.53
C ASP A 79 -3.92 9.50 7.67
N HIS A 80 -4.13 8.19 7.81
CA HIS A 80 -3.27 7.19 7.17
C HIS A 80 -4.06 6.27 6.24
N MET A 81 -5.10 5.63 6.77
CA MET A 81 -5.81 4.56 6.07
C MET A 81 -6.72 5.08 4.95
N ASP A 82 -7.64 6.00 5.25
CA ASP A 82 -8.58 6.53 4.27
C ASP A 82 -7.86 7.26 3.12
N PRO A 83 -6.83 8.11 3.37
CA PRO A 83 -6.05 8.72 2.30
C PRO A 83 -5.30 7.68 1.46
N ALA A 84 -4.73 6.63 2.06
CA ALA A 84 -4.05 5.58 1.33
C ALA A 84 -5.03 4.85 0.40
N LEU A 85 -6.19 4.42 0.89
CA LEU A 85 -7.18 3.72 0.08
C LEU A 85 -7.74 4.60 -1.04
N ARG A 86 -8.02 5.88 -0.77
CA ARG A 86 -8.51 6.81 -1.79
C ARG A 86 -7.55 6.94 -2.96
N GLU A 87 -6.25 7.02 -2.68
CA GLU A 87 -5.20 7.13 -3.70
C GLU A 87 -4.98 5.80 -4.46
N LEU A 88 -5.00 4.67 -3.75
CA LEU A 88 -4.76 3.35 -4.35
C LEU A 88 -5.92 2.90 -5.23
N ARG A 89 -7.15 3.07 -4.75
CA ARG A 89 -8.36 2.52 -5.37
C ARG A 89 -9.06 3.48 -6.33
N GLY A 90 -8.66 4.75 -6.33
CA GLY A 90 -9.23 5.77 -7.22
C GLY A 90 -9.07 5.42 -8.70
N SER A 91 -9.92 6.01 -9.55
CA SER A 91 -9.95 5.75 -10.98
C SER A 91 -8.65 6.08 -11.72
N THR A 92 -7.82 6.96 -11.15
CA THR A 92 -6.48 7.35 -11.63
C THR A 92 -5.33 6.77 -10.79
N GLY A 93 -5.64 5.89 -9.83
CA GLY A 93 -4.67 5.28 -8.93
C GLY A 93 -3.79 4.21 -9.60
N PRO A 94 -2.80 3.65 -8.88
CA PRO A 94 -1.92 2.61 -9.41
C PRO A 94 -2.65 1.34 -9.84
N PHE A 95 -3.88 1.10 -9.35
CA PHE A 95 -4.71 -0.02 -9.76
C PHE A 95 -5.67 0.31 -10.91
N ALA A 96 -5.61 1.50 -11.52
CA ALA A 96 -6.50 1.93 -12.60
C ALA A 96 -6.58 0.93 -13.77
N GLY A 97 -5.49 0.21 -14.00
CA GLY A 97 -5.35 -0.81 -15.03
C GLY A 97 -5.70 -2.24 -14.64
N CYS A 98 -6.00 -2.49 -13.36
CA CYS A 98 -6.25 -3.83 -12.85
C CYS A 98 -7.77 -4.09 -12.86
N THR A 99 -8.20 -5.14 -13.57
CA THR A 99 -9.59 -5.60 -13.66
C THR A 99 -9.76 -6.92 -12.91
N LYS A 100 -11.01 -7.33 -12.64
CA LYS A 100 -11.29 -8.54 -11.84
C LYS A 100 -10.67 -9.78 -12.50
N GLY A 101 -9.66 -10.37 -11.85
CA GLY A 101 -8.93 -11.55 -12.34
C GLY A 101 -7.86 -11.26 -13.40
N GLU A 102 -7.72 -10.01 -13.84
CA GLU A 102 -6.72 -9.60 -14.83
C GLU A 102 -5.72 -8.66 -14.15
N HIS A 103 -4.50 -9.15 -14.06
CA HIS A 103 -3.38 -8.38 -13.59
C HIS A 103 -2.59 -7.82 -14.77
N SER A 104 -2.33 -6.51 -14.77
CA SER A 104 -1.51 -5.84 -15.77
C SER A 104 -0.63 -4.80 -15.09
N ILE A 105 0.64 -5.16 -14.84
CA ILE A 105 1.71 -4.21 -14.47
C ILE A 105 1.92 -3.17 -15.58
N ASN A 106 1.52 -3.50 -16.82
CA ASN A 106 1.80 -2.70 -18.02
C ASN A 106 0.95 -1.43 -18.15
N HIS A 107 0.04 -1.14 -17.21
CA HIS A 107 -0.48 0.22 -17.08
C HIS A 107 0.59 1.09 -16.44
N ARG A 108 1.49 1.59 -17.32
CA ARG A 108 2.50 2.63 -17.12
C ARG A 108 2.66 2.98 -15.64
N MET A 109 3.49 2.21 -14.93
CA MET A 109 4.24 2.80 -13.83
C MET A 109 4.70 4.17 -14.32
N PRO A 110 4.36 5.27 -13.63
CA PRO A 110 4.82 6.58 -14.06
C PRO A 110 6.31 6.46 -14.37
N GLY A 111 6.69 6.81 -15.60
CA GLY A 111 8.09 6.73 -16.00
C GLY A 111 8.91 7.44 -14.93
N LEU A 112 10.06 6.85 -14.57
CA LEU A 112 10.93 7.44 -13.57
C LEU A 112 11.12 8.93 -13.90
N VAL A 113 10.78 9.79 -12.95
CA VAL A 113 11.03 11.22 -13.11
C VAL A 113 12.53 11.40 -13.22
N PRO A 114 13.03 12.17 -14.20
CA PRO A 114 14.45 12.46 -14.28
C PRO A 114 14.94 13.06 -12.97
N SER A 115 15.97 12.46 -12.38
CA SER A 115 16.64 12.94 -11.18
C SER A 115 18.08 13.26 -11.53
N ALA A 116 18.56 14.46 -11.17
CA ALA A 116 19.98 14.79 -11.28
C ALA A 116 20.86 13.95 -10.34
N TRP A 117 20.23 13.36 -9.31
CA TRP A 117 20.82 12.32 -8.48
C TRP A 117 20.49 10.97 -9.09
N THR A 118 21.34 10.53 -10.02
CA THR A 118 21.45 9.12 -10.41
C THR A 118 22.62 8.54 -9.63
N HIS A 119 22.40 7.48 -8.84
CA HIS A 119 23.49 6.57 -8.54
C HIS A 119 23.94 6.01 -9.89
N ALA A 120 24.99 6.60 -10.46
CA ALA A 120 25.71 5.98 -11.56
C ALA A 120 26.37 4.74 -10.95
N GLU A 121 25.74 3.58 -11.13
CA GLU A 121 26.40 2.31 -10.89
C GLU A 121 27.49 2.17 -11.96
N GLY A 122 28.73 2.20 -11.50
CA GLY A 122 29.90 1.72 -12.24
C GLY A 122 30.19 0.27 -11.91
#